data_AF-A0A958BA01-F1
#
_entry.id   AF-A0A958BA01-F1
#
_cell.length_a   1.000
_cell.length_b   1.000
_cell.length_c   1.000
_cell.angle_alpha   90.00
_cell.angle_beta   90.00
_cell.angle_gamma   90.00
#
_symmetry.space_group_name_H-M   'P 1'
#
loop_
_entity.id
_entity.type
_entity.pdbx_description
1 polymer ?
#
loop_
_entity_poly.entity_id
_entity_poly.type
_entity_poly.pdbx_seq_one_letter_code
_entity_poly.pdbx_strand_id
1 'polypeptide(L)'
;MNGFLVALIGISVVFFALVLIFVALTLFDRIDRWMIERNKEPELEPDAYNLPKAAAAPAPAPVVEEGISAEVVAAIGAAIVAAFDQTVQVKTIRYRREAANPQWHLQGRVAHVSSRNLTKKPRHR
;
A
#
# COMPACT_ATOMS: atom_id res chain seq x y z
N MET A 1 2.03 27.12 -43.73
CA MET A 1 1.76 27.11 -42.29
C MET A 1 1.55 25.67 -41.85
N ASN A 2 2.61 24.89 -41.72
CA ASN A 2 2.50 23.42 -41.57
C ASN A 2 3.17 22.91 -40.29
N GLY A 3 3.95 23.75 -39.59
CA GLY A 3 4.67 23.35 -38.37
C GLY A 3 3.74 22.91 -37.23
N PHE A 4 2.55 23.50 -37.13
CA PHE A 4 1.55 23.09 -36.14
C PHE A 4 1.03 21.67 -36.38
N LEU A 5 0.82 21.26 -37.64
CA LEU A 5 0.44 19.88 -37.97
C LEU A 5 1.55 18.89 -37.57
N VAL A 6 2.81 19.23 -37.83
CA VAL A 6 3.95 18.37 -37.47
C VAL A 6 4.05 18.22 -35.95
N ALA A 7 3.84 19.31 -35.18
CA ALA A 7 3.81 19.26 -33.73
C ALA A 7 2.64 18.41 -33.20
N LEU A 8 1.45 18.52 -33.80
CA LEU A 8 0.27 17.73 -33.45
C LEU A 8 0.46 16.23 -33.76
N ILE A 9 1.10 15.90 -34.87
CA ILE A 9 1.42 14.51 -35.20
C ILE A 9 2.44 13.96 -34.21
N GLY A 10 3.49 14.71 -33.89
CA GLY A 10 4.50 14.31 -32.90
C GLY A 10 3.91 14.03 -31.52
N ILE A 11 3.12 14.97 -30.98
CA ILE A 11 2.46 14.79 -29.67
C ILE A 11 1.49 13.60 -29.70
N SER A 12 0.76 13.42 -30.82
CA SER A 12 -0.18 12.31 -30.97
C SER A 12 0.53 10.96 -30.99
N VAL A 13 1.64 10.81 -31.73
CA VAL A 13 2.41 9.56 -31.79
C VAL A 13 2.95 9.18 -30.42
N VAL A 14 3.49 10.14 -29.68
CA VAL A 14 3.98 9.90 -28.31
C VAL A 14 2.84 9.50 -27.38
N PHE A 15 1.69 10.18 -27.49
CA PHE A 15 0.50 9.84 -26.72
C PHE A 15 0.05 8.39 -27.00
N PHE A 16 -0.03 7.99 -28.27
CA PHE A 16 -0.38 6.62 -28.64
C PHE A 16 0.64 5.60 -28.13
N ALA A 17 1.94 5.90 -28.19
CA ALA A 17 2.98 5.01 -27.67
C ALA A 17 2.84 4.78 -26.15
N LEU A 18 2.58 5.85 -25.39
CA LEU A 18 2.33 5.75 -23.94
C LEU A 18 1.07 4.93 -23.64
N VAL A 19 -0.03 5.19 -24.36
CA VAL A 19 -1.28 4.44 -24.20
C VAL A 19 -1.07 2.97 -24.53
N LEU A 20 -0.34 2.64 -25.61
CA LEU A 20 -0.09 1.26 -26.01
C LEU A 20 0.69 0.49 -24.93
N ILE A 21 1.72 1.12 -24.35
CA ILE A 21 2.49 0.54 -23.25
C ILE A 21 1.62 0.38 -22.01
N PHE A 22 0.81 1.39 -21.66
CA PHE A 22 -0.12 1.32 -20.53
C PHE A 22 -1.11 0.17 -20.70
N VAL A 23 -1.71 0.03 -21.88
CA VAL A 23 -2.62 -1.08 -22.21
C VAL A 23 -1.90 -2.41 -22.08
N ALA A 24 -0.68 -2.54 -22.63
CA ALA A 24 0.09 -3.77 -22.49
C ALA A 24 0.35 -4.11 -21.01
N LEU A 25 0.78 -3.15 -20.18
CA LEU A 25 0.98 -3.34 -18.75
C LEU A 25 -0.31 -3.78 -18.05
N THR A 26 -1.44 -3.13 -18.33
CA THR A 26 -2.73 -3.52 -17.74
C THR A 26 -3.18 -4.91 -18.20
N LEU A 27 -2.83 -5.33 -19.42
CA LEU A 27 -3.16 -6.64 -19.94
C LEU A 27 -2.28 -7.72 -19.29
N PHE A 28 -0.99 -7.45 -19.08
CA PHE A 28 -0.10 -8.31 -18.29
C PHE A 28 -0.59 -8.43 -16.85
N ASP A 29 -0.90 -7.31 -16.17
CA ASP A 29 -1.45 -7.31 -14.80
C ASP A 29 -2.81 -8.03 -14.74
N ARG A 30 -3.61 -7.96 -15.80
CA ARG A 30 -4.91 -8.64 -15.88
C ARG A 30 -4.75 -10.13 -16.12
N ILE A 31 -3.79 -10.54 -16.95
CA ILE A 31 -3.47 -11.96 -17.18
C ILE A 31 -2.84 -12.56 -15.91
N ASP A 32 -1.93 -11.86 -15.25
CA ASP A 32 -1.34 -12.29 -13.97
C ASP A 32 -2.41 -12.40 -12.89
N ARG A 33 -3.32 -11.41 -12.78
CA ARG A 33 -4.48 -11.53 -11.89
C ARG A 33 -5.36 -12.70 -12.24
N TRP A 34 -5.68 -12.92 -13.52
CA TRP A 34 -6.51 -14.04 -13.94
C TRP A 34 -5.86 -15.40 -13.67
N MET A 35 -4.53 -15.50 -13.78
CA MET A 35 -3.77 -16.71 -13.42
C MET A 35 -3.69 -16.91 -11.90
N ILE A 36 -3.59 -15.82 -11.13
CA ILE A 36 -3.67 -15.84 -9.65
C ILE A 36 -5.07 -16.21 -9.18
N GLU A 37 -6.12 -15.69 -9.82
CA GLU A 37 -7.54 -15.95 -9.54
C GLU A 37 -7.94 -17.37 -9.95
N ARG A 38 -7.43 -17.90 -11.07
CA ARG A 38 -7.63 -19.32 -11.40
C ARG A 38 -6.88 -20.27 -10.46
N ASN A 39 -5.86 -19.78 -9.76
CA ASN A 39 -5.22 -20.48 -8.63
C ASN A 39 -5.85 -20.11 -7.27
N LYS A 40 -6.89 -19.27 -7.24
CA LYS A 40 -7.65 -18.89 -6.05
C LYS A 40 -9.13 -19.18 -6.26
N GLU A 41 -9.54 -20.37 -5.85
CA GLU A 41 -10.91 -20.60 -5.39
C GLU A 41 -11.24 -19.62 -4.22
N PRO A 42 -12.52 -19.31 -4.00
CA PRO A 42 -13.09 -17.96 -3.95
C PRO A 42 -13.13 -17.32 -2.56
N GLU A 43 -13.31 -15.99 -2.52
CA GLU A 43 -14.39 -15.34 -1.74
C GLU A 43 -14.44 -13.86 -2.16
N LEU A 44 -15.30 -13.54 -3.14
CA LEU A 44 -16.63 -12.93 -2.95
C LEU A 44 -16.57 -11.49 -2.41
N GLU A 45 -16.52 -10.57 -3.39
CA GLU A 45 -17.39 -9.40 -3.56
C GLU A 45 -18.83 -9.54 -2.95
N PRO A 46 -19.71 -8.52 -3.01
CA PRO A 46 -19.58 -7.09 -2.71
C PRO A 46 -20.86 -6.52 -2.01
N ASP A 47 -20.81 -5.21 -1.74
CA ASP A 47 -21.93 -4.24 -1.88
C ASP A 47 -23.19 -4.23 -1.00
N ALA A 48 -23.63 -2.97 -0.86
CA ALA A 48 -25.02 -2.52 -0.84
C ALA A 48 -25.77 -2.43 0.50
N TYR A 49 -25.82 -1.17 0.97
CA TYR A 49 -27.07 -0.39 1.04
C TYR A 49 -28.04 -0.69 2.21
N ASN A 50 -28.15 0.34 3.06
CA ASN A 50 -29.37 0.82 3.72
C ASN A 50 -29.99 0.00 4.87
N LEU A 51 -29.64 0.47 6.08
CA LEU A 51 -30.50 0.77 7.26
C LEU A 51 -32.02 0.85 6.99
N PRO A 52 -32.95 0.61 7.97
CA PRO A 52 -32.76 0.77 9.42
C PRO A 52 -33.58 -0.19 10.36
N LYS A 53 -33.04 -0.59 11.52
CA LYS A 53 -33.85 -0.64 12.76
C LYS A 53 -32.97 -0.67 14.01
N ALA A 54 -33.35 0.20 14.93
CA ALA A 54 -32.71 0.53 16.20
C ALA A 54 -32.47 -0.66 17.15
N ALA A 55 -31.31 -0.68 17.79
CA ALA A 55 -31.19 -0.56 19.26
C ALA A 55 -29.71 -0.55 19.70
N ALA A 56 -29.43 0.29 20.71
CA ALA A 56 -28.25 0.34 21.57
C ALA A 56 -26.93 0.94 21.03
N ALA A 57 -26.63 2.15 21.50
CA ALA A 57 -25.27 2.70 21.64
C ALA A 57 -24.73 2.33 23.04
N PRO A 58 -23.41 2.13 23.28
CA PRO A 58 -22.45 3.24 23.21
C PRO A 58 -21.01 2.92 22.73
N ALA A 59 -20.30 3.99 22.34
CA ALA A 59 -18.83 4.18 22.22
C ALA A 59 -18.19 3.92 20.84
N PRO A 60 -17.18 4.73 20.48
CA PRO A 60 -17.05 5.36 19.16
C PRO A 60 -16.54 4.37 18.12
N ALA A 61 -17.23 4.34 16.98
CA ALA A 61 -16.79 3.62 15.79
C ALA A 61 -15.35 4.05 15.45
N PRO A 62 -14.36 3.14 15.47
CA PRO A 62 -13.14 3.40 14.75
C PRO A 62 -13.56 3.52 13.29
N VAL A 63 -13.45 4.74 12.76
CA VAL A 63 -13.46 4.98 11.32
C VAL A 63 -12.27 4.19 10.79
N VAL A 64 -12.51 2.95 10.39
CA VAL A 64 -11.57 2.14 9.65
C VAL A 64 -11.65 2.70 8.23
N GLU A 65 -10.84 3.73 7.98
CA GLU A 65 -10.62 4.21 6.63
C GLU A 65 -10.12 3.05 5.76
N GLU A 66 -10.71 2.98 4.57
CA GLU A 66 -10.59 1.95 3.53
C GLU A 66 -9.13 1.60 3.22
N GLY A 67 -8.60 0.60 3.94
CA GLY A 67 -7.29 0.05 3.66
C GLY A 67 -7.14 -1.41 4.08
N ILE A 68 -7.82 -1.83 5.16
CA ILE A 68 -7.90 -3.23 5.61
C ILE A 68 -9.30 -3.44 6.19
N SER A 69 -10.02 -4.43 5.67
CA SER A 69 -11.38 -4.72 6.09
C SER A 69 -11.38 -5.36 7.49
N ALA A 70 -12.41 -5.10 8.29
CA ALA A 70 -12.50 -5.56 9.68
C ALA A 70 -12.44 -7.09 9.80
N GLU A 71 -12.86 -7.79 8.74
CA GLU A 71 -12.82 -9.24 8.59
C GLU A 71 -11.38 -9.76 8.61
N VAL A 72 -10.44 -9.09 7.93
CA VAL A 72 -9.03 -9.48 7.93
C VAL A 72 -8.43 -9.33 9.32
N VAL A 73 -8.78 -8.25 10.04
CA VAL A 73 -8.31 -8.02 11.41
C VAL A 73 -8.86 -9.07 12.36
N ALA A 74 -10.14 -9.42 12.22
CA ALA A 74 -10.79 -10.46 13.02
C ALA A 74 -10.21 -11.85 12.73
N ALA A 75 -9.95 -12.18 11.46
CA ALA A 75 -9.33 -13.45 11.06
C ALA A 75 -7.92 -13.61 11.65
N ILE A 76 -7.10 -12.55 11.58
CA ILE A 76 -5.77 -12.54 12.21
C ILE A 76 -5.90 -12.69 13.73
N GLY A 77 -6.81 -11.96 14.36
CA GLY A 77 -7.07 -12.07 15.80
C GLY A 77 -7.44 -13.50 16.22
N ALA A 78 -8.38 -14.12 15.50
CA ALA A 78 -8.83 -15.49 15.77
C ALA A 78 -7.71 -16.53 15.56
N ALA A 79 -6.91 -16.39 14.50
CA ALA A 79 -5.78 -17.27 14.24
C ALA A 79 -4.73 -17.21 15.37
N ILE A 80 -4.46 -16.03 15.92
CA ILE A 80 -3.52 -15.88 17.05
C ILE A 80 -4.11 -16.51 18.32
N VAL A 81 -5.40 -16.29 18.59
CA VAL A 81 -6.07 -16.93 19.73
C VAL A 81 -6.00 -18.45 19.61
N ALA A 82 -6.23 -19.01 18.43
CA ALA A 82 -6.15 -20.46 18.22
C ALA A 82 -4.71 -21.01 18.32
N ALA A 83 -3.71 -20.26 17.87
CA ALA A 83 -2.31 -20.72 17.87
C ALA A 83 -1.62 -20.57 19.23
N PHE A 84 -2.01 -19.58 20.03
CA PHE A 84 -1.34 -19.25 21.29
C PHE A 84 -2.24 -19.36 22.52
N ASP A 85 -3.51 -19.75 22.34
CA ASP A 85 -4.56 -19.85 23.40
C ASP A 85 -4.67 -18.60 24.27
N GLN A 86 -4.35 -17.44 23.69
CA GLN A 86 -4.32 -16.15 24.38
C GLN A 86 -5.27 -15.17 23.69
N THR A 87 -6.10 -14.48 24.48
CA THR A 87 -6.97 -13.43 23.98
C THR A 87 -6.15 -12.21 23.57
N VAL A 88 -6.17 -11.85 22.29
CA VAL A 88 -5.37 -10.74 21.76
C VAL A 88 -6.25 -9.56 21.35
N GLN A 89 -5.87 -8.36 21.77
CA GLN A 89 -6.50 -7.11 21.34
C GLN A 89 -5.56 -6.34 20.41
N VAL A 90 -6.08 -5.96 19.24
CA VAL A 90 -5.33 -5.17 18.26
C VAL A 90 -5.28 -3.72 18.71
N LYS A 91 -4.15 -3.31 19.28
CA LYS A 91 -3.97 -1.96 19.83
C LYS A 91 -3.73 -0.90 18.75
N THR A 92 -3.01 -1.24 17.68
CA THR A 92 -2.70 -0.32 16.58
C THR A 92 -2.31 -1.12 15.35
N ILE A 93 -2.84 -0.73 14.20
CA ILE A 93 -2.42 -1.24 12.90
C ILE A 93 -1.55 -0.16 12.26
N ARG A 94 -0.31 -0.50 11.90
CA ARG A 94 0.59 0.42 11.20
C ARG A 94 0.93 -0.15 9.83
N TYR A 95 0.58 0.59 8.79
CA TYR A 95 1.01 0.30 7.44
C TYR A 95 2.51 0.57 7.34
N ARG A 96 3.32 -0.48 7.23
CA ARG A 96 4.69 -0.35 6.75
C ARG A 96 4.61 -0.13 5.24
N ARG A 97 4.38 1.11 4.81
CA ARG A 97 4.75 1.49 3.44
C ARG A 97 6.25 1.29 3.35
N GLU A 98 6.69 0.35 2.53
CA GLU A 98 8.07 0.31 2.08
C GLU A 98 8.33 1.65 1.40
N ALA A 99 9.01 2.54 2.12
CA ALA A 99 9.35 3.84 1.57
C ALA A 99 10.16 3.57 0.30
N ALA A 100 9.65 4.03 -0.84
CA ALA A 100 10.23 3.78 -2.17
C ALA A 100 11.72 4.21 -2.30
N ASN A 101 12.27 4.88 -1.28
CA ASN A 101 13.71 5.04 -1.08
C ASN A 101 14.09 5.07 0.41
N PRO A 102 14.47 3.93 1.03
CA PRO A 102 14.88 3.90 2.44
C PRO A 102 16.24 4.58 2.66
N GLN A 103 17.06 4.69 1.62
CA GLN A 103 18.45 5.18 1.70
C GLN A 103 18.54 6.65 2.16
N TRP A 104 17.71 7.55 1.62
CA TRP A 104 17.74 9.00 1.95
C TRP A 104 17.39 9.28 3.42
N HIS A 105 16.27 8.73 3.90
CA HIS A 105 15.82 8.93 5.29
C HIS A 105 16.74 8.25 6.31
N LEU A 106 17.37 7.13 5.93
CA LEU A 106 18.34 6.45 6.78
C LEU A 106 19.69 7.18 6.80
N GLN A 107 20.17 7.71 5.67
CA GLN A 107 21.44 8.44 5.60
C GLN A 107 21.44 9.72 6.42
N GLY A 108 20.36 10.51 6.43
CA GLY A 108 20.27 11.70 7.28
C GLY A 108 20.38 11.37 8.78
N ARG A 109 19.70 10.29 9.21
CA ARG A 109 19.78 9.79 10.59
C ARG A 109 21.17 9.26 10.93
N VAL A 110 21.77 8.48 10.04
CA VAL A 110 23.12 7.92 10.23
C VAL A 110 24.17 9.02 10.24
N ALA A 111 24.07 10.05 9.41
CA ALA A 111 24.99 11.19 9.38
C ALA A 111 24.92 11.98 10.70
N HIS A 112 23.71 12.26 11.18
CA HIS A 112 23.52 12.98 12.45
C HIS A 112 24.06 12.17 13.65
N VAL A 113 23.77 10.85 13.71
CA VAL A 113 24.25 9.98 14.79
C VAL A 113 25.77 9.76 14.71
N SER A 114 26.33 9.62 13.51
CA SER A 114 27.76 9.42 13.29
C SER A 114 28.60 10.65 13.64
N SER A 115 28.05 11.88 13.48
CA SER A 115 28.75 13.13 13.81
C SER A 115 29.23 13.18 15.27
N ARG A 116 28.48 12.52 16.17
CA ARG A 116 28.71 12.55 17.62
C ARG A 116 29.84 11.62 18.08
N ASN A 117 30.29 10.72 17.20
CA ASN A 117 31.32 9.71 17.51
C ASN A 117 32.71 10.07 16.95
N LEU A 118 32.82 11.07 16.07
CA LEU A 118 34.08 11.46 15.41
C LEU A 118 34.93 12.45 16.22
N THR A 119 34.41 12.98 17.34
CA THR A 119 35.15 13.92 18.22
C THR A 119 36.12 13.22 19.18
N LYS A 120 36.10 11.89 19.28
CA LYS A 120 37.10 11.11 20.03
C LYS A 120 38.26 10.67 19.12
N LYS A 121 38.99 11.62 18.55
CA LYS A 121 40.31 11.33 17.97
C LYS A 121 41.37 11.50 19.06
N PRO A 122 42.08 10.45 19.52
CA PRO A 122 43.23 10.63 20.38
C PRO A 122 44.33 11.36 19.58
N ARG A 123 44.59 12.60 19.98
CA ARG A 123 45.63 13.44 19.38
C ARG A 123 46.97 13.02 20.01
N HIS A 124 47.59 11.99 19.46
CA HIS A 124 48.98 11.61 19.80
C HIS A 124 49.75 11.17 18.55
N ARG A 125 50.51 12.11 17.99
CA ARG A 125 51.95 12.01 17.68
C ARG A 125 52.42 13.34 17.12
#